data_AF-A0ABD4UE38-F1
#
_entry.id   AF-A0ABD4UE38-F1
#
_cell.length_a   1.000
_cell.length_b   1.000
_cell.length_c   1.000
_cell.angle_alpha   90.00
_cell.angle_beta   90.00
_cell.angle_gamma   90.00
#
_symmetry.space_group_name_H-M   'P 1'
#
loop_
_entity.id
_entity.type
_entity.pdbx_description
1 polymer ?
#
loop_
_entity_poly.entity_id
_entity_poly.type
_entity_poly.pdbx_seq_one_letter_code
_entity_poly.pdbx_strand_id
1 'polypeptide(L)' 'MDLTQFARVGDTVECHVRNPQPGVIRMQLLTPEACAHANDLLMDPASGWKLVPSQGG' A
#
# COMPACT_ATOMS: atom_id res chain seq x y z
N MET A 1 4.79 17.58 8.25
CA MET A 1 4.65 16.21 7.72
C MET A 1 3.18 15.88 7.72
N ASP A 2 2.61 15.65 6.54
CA ASP A 2 1.21 15.27 6.40
C ASP A 2 1.09 13.78 6.78
N LEU A 3 0.47 13.49 7.93
CA LEU A 3 0.37 12.13 8.49
C LEU A 3 -0.65 11.25 7.73
N THR A 4 -1.27 11.78 6.68
CA THR A 4 -2.28 11.09 5.85
C THR A 4 -1.68 10.05 4.90
N GLN A 5 -0.35 9.98 4.77
CA GLN A 5 0.33 9.05 3.85
C GLN A 5 0.86 7.78 4.50
N PHE A 6 0.76 7.64 5.83
CA PHE A 6 1.24 6.46 6.53
C PHE A 6 0.15 5.38 6.61
N ALA A 7 0.51 4.17 6.21
CA ALA A 7 -0.32 3.00 6.30
C ALA A 7 -0.50 2.53 7.76
N ARG A 8 -1.69 2.02 8.05
CA ARG A 8 -2.13 1.54 9.37
C ARG A 8 -2.68 0.12 9.28
N VAL A 9 -2.78 -0.54 10.42
CA VAL A 9 -3.41 -1.87 10.51
C VAL A 9 -4.86 -1.74 10.07
N GLY A 10 -5.28 -2.62 9.16
CA GLY A 10 -6.58 -2.63 8.51
C GLY A 10 -6.58 -1.99 7.12
N ASP A 11 -5.61 -1.14 6.80
CA ASP A 11 -5.50 -0.53 5.47
C ASP A 11 -5.19 -1.57 4.40
N THR A 12 -5.57 -1.25 3.16
CA THR A 12 -5.19 -2.03 1.99
C THR A 12 -4.23 -1.23 1.14
N VAL A 13 -3.15 -1.86 0.70
CA VAL A 13 -2.23 -1.32 -0.31
C VAL A 13 -2.39 -2.11 -1.60
N GLU A 14 -2.17 -1.45 -2.73
CA GLU A 14 -2.22 -2.08 -4.05
C GLU A 14 -1.04 -1.69 -4.93
N CYS A 15 -0.68 -2.60 -5.83
CA CYS A 15 0.37 -2.40 -6.84
C CYS A 15 -0.08 -2.95 -8.19
N HIS A 16 0.22 -2.22 -9.26
CA HIS A 16 -0.01 -2.67 -10.63
C HIS A 16 1.18 -3.46 -11.16
N VAL A 17 0.96 -4.74 -11.42
CA VAL A 17 1.97 -5.62 -12.02
C VAL A 17 1.77 -5.61 -13.53
N ARG A 18 2.87 -5.55 -14.29
CA ARG A 18 2.85 -5.62 -15.77
C ARG A 18 3.46 -6.92 -16.30
N ASN A 19 4.27 -7.62 -15.51
CA ASN A 19 5.01 -8.82 -15.88
C ASN A 19 4.97 -9.83 -14.71
N PRO A 20 4.72 -11.13 -14.91
CA PRO A 20 4.52 -11.84 -16.18
C PRO A 20 3.18 -11.56 -16.87
N GLN A 21 2.18 -11.09 -16.13
CA GLN A 21 0.87 -10.72 -16.68
C GLN A 21 0.36 -9.43 -16.04
N PRO A 22 -0.29 -8.54 -16.81
CA PRO A 22 -0.92 -7.34 -16.26
C PRO A 22 -1.99 -7.66 -15.21
N GLY A 23 -1.92 -7.00 -14.05
CA GLY A 23 -2.89 -7.20 -12.97
C GLY A 23 -2.69 -6.25 -11.81
N VAL A 24 -3.53 -6.39 -10.79
CA VAL A 24 -3.43 -5.62 -9.53
C VAL A 24 -3.23 -6.62 -8.39
N ILE A 25 -2.16 -6.43 -7.61
CA ILE A 25 -1.99 -7.11 -6.33
C ILE A 25 -2.56 -6.18 -5.26
N ARG A 26 -3.45 -6.71 -4.41
CA ARG A 26 -4.01 -6.02 -3.25
C ARG A 26 -3.68 -6.79 -1.98
N MET A 27 -3.28 -6.08 -0.93
CA MET A 27 -2.90 -6.69 0.34
C MET A 27 -3.44 -5.85 1.50
N GLN A 28 -4.12 -6.52 2.44
CA GLN A 28 -4.53 -5.91 3.70
C GLN A 28 -3.40 -6.02 4.73
N LEU A 29 -3.13 -4.93 5.44
CA LEU A 29 -2.10 -4.85 6.46
C LEU A 29 -2.67 -5.31 7.80
N LEU A 30 -2.26 -6.49 8.26
CA LEU A 30 -2.83 -7.11 9.47
C LEU A 30 -2.00 -6.88 10.73
N THR A 31 -0.75 -6.45 10.60
CA THR A 31 0.15 -6.25 11.75
C THR A 31 0.91 -4.92 11.66
N PRO A 32 1.39 -4.39 12.79
CA PRO A 32 2.23 -3.18 12.81
C PRO A 32 3.50 -3.31 11.96
N GLU A 33 4.11 -4.49 11.91
CA GLU A 33 5.31 -4.76 11.12
C GLU A 33 5.02 -4.69 9.62
N ALA A 34 3.86 -5.21 9.19
CA ALA A 34 3.40 -5.07 7.82
C ALA A 34 3.17 -3.60 7.45
N CYS A 35 2.69 -2.79 8.39
CA CYS A 35 2.52 -1.35 8.19
C CYS A 35 3.87 -0.64 8.03
N ALA A 36 4.85 -0.97 8.88
CA ALA A 36 6.20 -0.41 8.77
C ALA A 36 6.81 -0.73 7.40
N HIS A 37 6.73 -1.99 6.96
CA HIS A 37 7.23 -2.39 5.65
C HIS A 37 6.45 -1.73 4.49
N ALA A 38 5.14 -1.63 4.60
CA ALA A 38 4.33 -0.93 3.61
C ALA A 38 4.70 0.55 3.53
N ASN A 39 5.00 1.21 4.65
CA ASN A 39 5.45 2.59 4.66
C ASN A 39 6.78 2.77 3.92
N ASP A 40 7.74 1.85 4.09
CA ASP A 40 8.98 1.88 3.31
C ASP A 40 8.70 1.82 1.80
N LEU A 41 7.78 0.96 1.38
CA LEU A 41 7.36 0.85 -0.03
C LEU A 41 6.64 2.12 -0.51
N LEU A 42 5.75 2.69 0.29
CA LEU A 42 5.00 3.90 -0.08
C LEU A 42 5.90 5.14 -0.16
N MET A 43 7.01 5.18 0.59
CA MET A 43 8.00 6.25 0.52
C MET A 43 8.93 6.14 -0.69
N ASP A 44 9.09 4.95 -1.26
CA ASP A 44 9.86 4.74 -2.49
C ASP A 44 9.00 5.01 -3.74
N PRO A 45 9.27 6.10 -4.49
CA PRO A 45 8.50 6.43 -5.70
C PRO A 45 8.58 5.36 -6.80
N ALA A 46 9.59 4.48 -6.76
CA ALA A 46 9.79 3.42 -7.74
C ALA A 46 9.10 2.10 -7.36
N SER A 47 8.57 1.96 -6.14
CA SER A 47 8.00 0.69 -5.66
C SER A 47 6.72 0.27 -6.41
N GLY A 48 5.99 1.25 -6.97
CA GLY A 48 4.71 1.03 -7.62
C GLY A 48 3.53 0.74 -6.67
N TRP A 49 3.78 0.73 -5.34
CA TRP A 49 2.76 0.53 -4.33
C TRP A 49 2.06 1.84 -3.96
N LYS A 50 0.77 1.73 -3.63
CA LYS A 50 -0.05 2.85 -3.20
C LYS A 50 -1.11 2.40 -2.19
N LEU A 51 -1.46 3.29 -1.26
CA LEU A 51 -2.60 3.10 -0.37
C LEU A 51 -3.89 3.10 -1.19
N VAL A 52 -4.74 2.11 -0.95
CA VAL A 52 -6.11 2.10 -1.48
C VAL A 52 -6.93 3.04 -0.61
N PRO A 53 -7.55 4.08 -1.17
CA PRO A 53 -8.49 4.89 -0.42
C PRO A 53 -9.59 3.98 0.08
N SER A 54 -9.74 3.86 1.40
CA SER A 54 -10.96 3.33 1.98
C SER A 54 -12.09 4.19 1.44
N GLN A 55 -12.93 3.62 0.58
CA GLN A 55 -14.13 4.32 0.12
C GLN A 55 -14.98 4.59 1.36
N GLY A 56 -14.87 5.80 1.90
CA GLY A 56 -15.85 6.33 2.83
C GLY A 56 -17.08 6.73 2.04
N GLY A 57 -18.19 6.03 2.25
CA GLY A 57 -19.52 6.35 1.71
C GLY A 57 -20.18 5.19 1.01
#